data_AF-A0A940VKU1-F1
#
_entry.id   AF-A0A940VKU1-F1
#
_cell.length_a   1.000
_cell.length_b   1.000
_cell.length_c   1.000
_cell.angle_alpha   90.00
_cell.angle_beta   90.00
_cell.angle_gamma   90.00
#
_symmetry.space_group_name_H-M   'P 1'
#
loop_
_entity.id
_entity.type
_entity.pdbx_description
1 polymer ?
#
loop_
_entity_poly.entity_id
_entity_poly.type
_entity_poly.pdbx_seq_one_letter_code
_entity_poly.pdbx_strand_id
1 'polypeptide(L)'
;MTTPLSVEALRRTCPIDALPFETTDDLRALDEIVAQDRAVQAITFGIGIRSAGFNLFALGPPGTGKATAVRRFLTREAAKLPTPPDWCYVYNFADPHRPRAIRLQSGRARVFQRDCDRLIDDVKTGIPRAFEAEPY
;
A
#
# COMPACT_ATOMS: atom_id res chain seq x y z
N MET A 1 -11.88 55.98 20.06
CA MET A 1 -12.93 55.43 20.94
C MET A 1 -13.38 54.12 20.34
N THR A 2 -13.17 53.00 21.02
CA THR A 2 -13.62 51.68 20.57
C THR A 2 -15.06 51.47 21.03
N THR A 3 -15.96 51.19 20.09
CA THR A 3 -17.36 50.88 20.37
C THR A 3 -17.45 49.51 21.07
N PRO A 4 -18.11 49.39 22.23
CA PRO A 4 -18.26 48.11 22.91
C PRO A 4 -19.09 47.12 22.05
N LEU A 5 -18.64 45.86 21.97
CA LEU A 5 -19.39 44.78 21.33
C LEU A 5 -20.57 44.35 22.23
N SER A 6 -21.71 44.06 21.60
CA SER A 6 -22.86 43.47 22.30
C SER A 6 -22.60 42.01 22.68
N VAL A 7 -23.30 41.50 23.69
CA VAL A 7 -23.13 40.14 24.22
C VAL A 7 -23.34 39.07 23.14
N GLU A 8 -24.27 39.33 22.23
CA GLU A 8 -24.62 38.43 21.12
C GLU A 8 -23.49 38.34 20.10
N ALA A 9 -22.71 39.41 19.94
CA ALA A 9 -21.57 39.44 19.04
C ALA A 9 -20.28 38.84 19.64
N LEU A 10 -20.30 38.46 20.93
CA LEU A 10 -19.19 37.79 21.59
C LEU A 10 -19.08 36.29 21.25
N ARG A 11 -20.13 35.69 20.68
CA ARG A 11 -20.13 34.27 20.29
C ARG A 11 -20.68 34.07 18.89
N ARG A 12 -20.06 33.18 18.12
CA ARG A 12 -20.69 32.64 16.91
C ARG A 12 -21.66 31.54 17.33
N THR A 13 -22.90 31.63 16.87
CA THR A 13 -23.91 30.58 17.05
C THR A 13 -24.15 29.89 15.71
N CYS A 14 -24.31 28.57 15.74
CA CYS A 14 -24.74 27.80 14.60
C CYS A 14 -26.23 27.49 14.78
N PRO A 15 -27.13 28.04 13.94
CA PRO A 15 -28.56 27.72 13.99
C PRO A 15 -28.77 26.25 13.64
N ILE A 16 -29.30 25.47 14.59
CA ILE A 16 -29.50 24.01 14.44
C ILE A 16 -30.58 23.72 13.38
N ASP A 17 -31.58 24.59 13.29
CA ASP A 17 -32.64 24.60 12.29
C ASP A 17 -32.13 24.79 10.85
N ALA A 18 -30.89 25.27 10.67
CA ALA A 18 -30.25 25.37 9.36
C ALA A 18 -29.54 24.08 8.91
N LEU A 19 -29.41 23.07 9.79
CA LEU A 19 -28.77 21.80 9.46
C LEU A 19 -29.79 20.85 8.81
N PRO A 20 -29.47 20.22 7.66
CA PRO A 20 -30.41 19.39 6.92
C PRO A 20 -30.55 17.96 7.48
N PHE A 21 -30.25 17.74 8.77
CA PHE A 21 -30.25 16.43 9.41
C PHE A 21 -30.58 16.55 10.91
N GLU A 22 -31.16 15.49 11.50
CA GLU A 22 -31.48 15.45 12.93
C GLU A 22 -30.30 14.92 13.76
N THR A 23 -29.61 13.90 13.25
CA THR A 23 -28.47 13.26 13.92
C THR A 23 -27.28 13.07 12.97
N THR A 24 -26.07 12.94 13.51
CA THR A 24 -24.88 12.68 12.69
C THR A 24 -24.88 11.30 12.03
N ASP A 25 -25.74 10.39 12.50
CA ASP A 25 -25.89 9.06 11.92
C ASP A 25 -26.64 9.09 10.57
N ASP A 26 -27.41 10.16 10.32
CA ASP A 26 -28.09 10.41 9.05
C ASP A 26 -27.12 10.83 7.93
N LEU A 27 -25.88 11.19 8.29
CA LEU A 27 -24.88 11.68 7.36
C LEU A 27 -24.07 10.54 6.75
N ARG A 28 -23.96 10.56 5.43
CA ARG A 28 -23.01 9.69 4.73
C ARG A 28 -21.57 10.10 5.07
N ALA A 29 -20.76 9.12 5.45
CA ALA A 29 -19.33 9.31 5.64
C ALA A 29 -18.68 9.90 4.39
N LEU A 30 -17.90 10.97 4.57
CA LEU A 30 -17.25 11.65 3.46
C LEU A 30 -16.14 10.79 2.88
N ASP A 31 -16.24 10.54 1.58
CA ASP A 31 -15.29 9.70 0.85
C ASP A 31 -14.06 10.46 0.33
N GLU A 32 -13.92 11.72 0.75
CA GLU A 32 -12.98 12.69 0.20
C GLU A 32 -12.24 13.46 1.30
N ILE A 33 -11.10 14.03 0.94
CA ILE A 33 -10.36 14.93 1.83
C ILE A 33 -10.99 16.30 1.70
N VAL A 34 -11.66 16.76 2.77
CA VAL A 34 -12.35 18.05 2.78
C VAL A 34 -11.33 19.21 2.77
N ALA A 35 -11.61 20.22 1.95
CA ALA A 35 -10.89 21.51 1.93
C ALA A 35 -9.37 21.41 1.71
N GLN A 36 -8.92 20.42 0.93
CA GLN A 36 -7.51 20.20 0.62
C GLN A 36 -7.28 19.91 -0.87
N ASP A 37 -7.93 20.69 -1.75
CA ASP A 37 -7.93 20.46 -3.20
C ASP A 37 -6.51 20.37 -3.79
N ARG A 38 -5.63 21.27 -3.35
CA ARG A 38 -4.21 21.26 -3.76
C ARG A 38 -3.50 19.95 -3.36
N ALA A 39 -3.77 19.44 -2.16
CA ALA A 39 -3.16 18.20 -1.70
C ALA A 39 -3.70 17.00 -2.49
N VAL A 40 -5.00 16.95 -2.75
CA VAL A 40 -5.65 15.91 -3.56
C VAL A 40 -5.05 15.87 -4.98
N GLN A 41 -4.90 17.04 -5.62
CA GLN A 41 -4.29 17.15 -6.95
C GLN A 41 -2.83 16.67 -6.95
N ALA A 42 -2.04 17.08 -5.95
CA ALA A 42 -0.63 16.67 -5.84
C ALA A 42 -0.48 15.16 -5.63
N ILE A 43 -1.33 14.55 -4.79
CA ILE A 43 -1.35 13.10 -4.57
C ILE A 43 -1.72 12.38 -5.88
N THR A 44 -2.77 12.83 -6.56
CA THR A 44 -3.25 12.22 -7.81
C THR A 44 -2.17 12.29 -8.90
N PHE A 45 -1.55 13.46 -9.07
CA PHE A 45 -0.45 13.66 -9.99
C PHE A 45 0.74 12.75 -9.65
N GLY A 46 1.18 12.74 -8.39
CA GLY A 46 2.31 11.93 -7.96
C GLY A 46 2.11 10.43 -8.16
N ILE A 47 0.91 9.92 -7.87
CA ILE A 47 0.57 8.49 -8.09
C ILE A 47 0.49 8.15 -9.59
N GLY A 48 0.13 9.13 -10.43
CA GLY A 48 0.07 8.97 -11.89
C GLY A 48 1.45 8.81 -12.56
N ILE A 49 2.55 9.21 -11.90
CA ILE A 49 3.89 9.12 -12.47
C ILE A 49 4.38 7.67 -12.45
N ARG A 50 4.59 7.09 -13.65
CA ARG A 50 5.09 5.72 -13.85
C ARG A 50 6.59 5.67 -14.16
N SER A 51 7.37 6.59 -13.59
CA SER A 51 8.83 6.66 -13.77
C SER A 51 9.56 6.36 -12.47
N ALA A 52 10.68 5.65 -12.57
CA ALA A 52 11.60 5.48 -11.45
C ALA A 52 12.16 6.85 -11.00
N GLY A 53 12.49 6.95 -9.71
CA GLY A 53 13.07 8.15 -9.11
C GLY A 53 12.07 9.18 -8.58
N PHE A 54 10.78 8.98 -8.80
CA PHE A 54 9.73 9.87 -8.27
C PHE A 54 9.13 9.30 -6.99
N ASN A 55 9.17 10.09 -5.92
CA ASN A 55 8.57 9.76 -4.63
C ASN A 55 7.61 10.88 -4.20
N LEU A 56 6.53 10.51 -3.51
CA LEU A 56 5.59 11.46 -2.91
C LEU A 56 5.94 11.66 -1.44
N PHE A 57 6.14 12.93 -1.04
CA PHE A 57 6.34 13.31 0.36
C PHE A 57 5.17 14.20 0.83
N ALA A 58 4.53 13.82 1.94
CA ALA A 58 3.37 14.53 2.48
C ALA A 58 3.73 15.26 3.78
N LEU A 59 3.71 16.60 3.74
CA LEU A 59 3.99 17.47 4.88
C LEU A 59 2.72 18.13 5.41
N GLY A 60 2.62 18.30 6.73
CA GLY A 60 1.58 19.07 7.38
C GLY A 60 1.47 18.75 8.86
N PRO A 61 0.67 19.50 9.63
CA PRO A 61 0.53 19.32 11.08
C PRO A 61 0.17 17.89 11.49
N PRO A 62 0.54 17.42 12.69
CA PRO A 62 0.07 16.13 13.21
C PRO A 62 -1.47 16.12 13.30
N GLY A 63 -2.08 14.93 13.25
CA GLY A 63 -3.54 14.77 13.35
C GLY A 63 -4.34 15.09 12.07
N THR A 64 -3.70 15.57 11.00
CA THR A 64 -4.37 15.94 9.73
C THR A 64 -4.70 14.76 8.79
N GLY A 65 -4.50 13.51 9.23
CA GLY A 65 -4.88 12.34 8.43
C GLY A 65 -4.07 12.10 7.15
N LYS A 66 -2.89 12.73 6.98
CA LYS A 66 -2.03 12.63 5.76
C LYS A 66 -1.79 11.19 5.28
N ALA A 67 -1.41 10.29 6.20
CA ALA A 67 -1.13 8.90 5.85
C ALA A 67 -2.40 8.17 5.39
N THR A 68 -3.52 8.39 6.06
CA THR A 68 -4.83 7.84 5.70
C THR A 68 -5.26 8.31 4.32
N ALA A 69 -5.11 9.61 4.04
CA ALA A 69 -5.34 10.23 2.75
C ALA A 69 -4.51 9.55 1.65
N VAL A 70 -3.18 9.56 1.76
CA VAL A 70 -2.28 8.98 0.74
C VAL A 70 -2.58 7.50 0.51
N ARG A 71 -2.75 6.72 1.59
CA ARG A 71 -3.05 5.28 1.50
C ARG A 71 -4.37 5.01 0.79
N ARG A 72 -5.39 5.83 1.02
CA ARG A 72 -6.69 5.70 0.36
C ARG A 72 -6.59 5.87 -1.15
N PHE A 73 -5.90 6.91 -1.61
CA PHE A 73 -5.68 7.15 -3.05
C PHE A 73 -4.84 6.03 -3.67
N LEU A 74 -3.74 5.62 -3.01
CA LEU A 74 -2.92 4.49 -3.46
C LEU A 74 -3.71 3.20 -3.58
N THR A 75 -4.59 2.90 -2.61
CA THR A 75 -5.41 1.68 -2.62
C THR A 75 -6.41 1.69 -3.78
N ARG A 76 -7.07 2.83 -4.01
CA ARG A 76 -8.00 3.00 -5.14
C ARG A 76 -7.30 2.83 -6.49
N GLU A 77 -6.10 3.39 -6.66
CA GLU A 77 -5.34 3.26 -7.90
C GLU A 77 -4.73 1.86 -8.07
N ALA A 78 -4.21 1.25 -7.01
CA ALA A 78 -3.66 -0.10 -7.05
C ALA A 78 -4.71 -1.15 -7.45
N ALA A 79 -5.97 -0.98 -7.04
CA ALA A 79 -7.07 -1.88 -7.41
C ALA A 79 -7.35 -1.91 -8.93
N LYS A 80 -6.89 -0.91 -9.69
CA LYS A 80 -7.04 -0.84 -11.15
C LYS A 80 -5.87 -1.47 -11.91
N LEU A 81 -4.81 -1.88 -11.20
CA LEU A 81 -3.57 -2.37 -11.79
C LEU A 81 -3.50 -3.90 -11.72
N PRO A 82 -2.73 -4.53 -12.62
CA PRO A 82 -2.49 -5.96 -12.52
C PRO A 82 -1.81 -6.30 -11.20
N THR A 83 -2.14 -7.47 -10.65
CA THR A 83 -1.49 -7.98 -9.44
C THR A 83 0.02 -8.04 -9.65
N PRO A 84 0.83 -7.51 -8.71
CA PRO A 84 2.28 -7.50 -8.87
C PRO A 84 2.85 -8.92 -8.94
N PRO A 85 3.99 -9.09 -9.63
CA PRO A 85 4.70 -10.37 -9.65
C PRO A 85 5.18 -10.74 -8.25
N ASP A 86 5.32 -12.05 -8.00
CA ASP A 86 5.99 -12.51 -6.80
C ASP A 86 7.50 -12.32 -6.96
N TRP A 87 8.17 -12.01 -5.87
CA TRP A 87 9.63 -11.99 -5.79
C TRP A 87 10.09 -12.92 -4.69
N CYS A 88 11.04 -13.81 -5.01
CA CYS A 88 11.68 -14.68 -4.04
C CYS A 88 13.20 -14.54 -4.12
N TYR A 89 13.85 -14.72 -2.98
CA TYR A 89 15.29 -14.85 -2.91
C TYR A 89 15.68 -16.32 -2.89
N VAL A 90 16.61 -16.69 -3.76
CA VAL A 90 17.24 -18.02 -3.78
C VAL A 90 18.68 -17.91 -3.35
N TYR A 91 19.17 -18.99 -2.73
CA TYR A 91 20.57 -19.10 -2.37
C TYR A 91 21.46 -19.02 -3.62
N ASN A 92 22.54 -18.27 -3.51
CA ASN A 92 23.50 -18.11 -4.59
C ASN A 92 24.74 -18.93 -4.27
N PHE A 93 24.87 -20.10 -4.90
CA PHE A 93 26.00 -21.02 -4.67
C PHE A 93 27.37 -20.41 -5.03
N ALA A 94 27.41 -19.41 -5.91
CA ALA A 94 28.67 -18.73 -6.27
C ALA A 94 29.07 -17.65 -5.27
N ASP A 95 28.10 -17.01 -4.60
CA ASP A 95 28.33 -15.99 -3.59
C ASP A 95 27.22 -16.06 -2.52
N PRO A 96 27.45 -16.83 -1.44
CA PRO A 96 26.47 -17.04 -0.37
C PRO A 96 25.94 -15.77 0.30
N HIS A 97 26.72 -14.68 0.29
CA HIS A 97 26.34 -13.41 0.91
C HIS A 97 25.48 -12.55 0.00
N ARG A 98 25.27 -12.96 -1.25
CA ARG A 98 24.48 -12.24 -2.25
C ARG A 98 23.37 -13.13 -2.82
N PRO A 99 22.24 -13.30 -2.12
CA PRO A 99 21.11 -14.07 -2.62
C PRO A 99 20.61 -13.49 -3.95
N ARG A 100 20.13 -14.35 -4.85
CA ARG A 100 19.61 -13.94 -6.15
C ARG A 100 18.11 -13.74 -6.06
N ALA A 101 17.61 -12.62 -6.57
CA ALA A 101 16.18 -12.35 -6.68
C ALA A 101 15.63 -12.95 -7.98
N ILE A 102 14.55 -13.73 -7.88
CA ILE A 102 13.82 -14.26 -9.04
C ILE A 102 12.43 -13.62 -9.06
N ARG A 103 12.05 -13.10 -10.23
CA ARG A 103 10.69 -12.61 -10.51
C ARG A 103 9.83 -13.75 -11.03
N LEU A 104 8.70 -13.98 -10.38
CA LEU A 104 7.73 -15.00 -10.76
C LEU A 104 6.36 -14.35 -11.04
N GLN A 105 5.49 -15.04 -11.77
CA GLN A 105 4.10 -14.62 -11.88
C GLN A 105 3.43 -14.64 -10.50
N SER A 106 2.41 -13.80 -10.31
CA SER A 106 1.70 -13.70 -9.03
C SER A 106 1.19 -15.07 -8.56
N GLY A 107 1.41 -15.38 -7.28
CA GLY A 107 1.02 -16.65 -6.65
C GLY A 107 1.92 -17.85 -6.96
N ARG A 108 2.92 -17.72 -7.85
CA ARG A 108 3.80 -18.82 -8.23
C ARG A 108 4.96 -19.05 -7.27
N ALA A 109 5.34 -18.07 -6.43
CA ALA A 109 6.48 -18.25 -5.52
C ALA A 109 6.28 -19.40 -4.53
N ARG A 110 5.06 -19.60 -4.02
CA ARG A 110 4.73 -20.73 -3.14
C ARG A 110 4.72 -22.08 -3.86
N VAL A 111 4.42 -22.08 -5.15
CA VAL A 111 4.51 -23.30 -5.98
C VAL A 111 5.98 -23.64 -6.19
N PHE A 112 6.78 -22.65 -6.60
CA PHE A 112 8.21 -22.79 -6.78
C PHE A 112 8.92 -23.32 -5.52
N GLN A 113 8.58 -22.79 -4.35
CA GLN A 113 9.11 -23.30 -3.07
C GLN A 113 8.85 -24.79 -2.89
N ARG A 114 7.59 -25.23 -3.06
CA ARG A 114 7.20 -26.64 -2.92
C ARG A 114 7.89 -27.54 -3.95
N ASP A 115 8.05 -27.04 -5.17
CA ASP A 115 8.75 -27.76 -6.23
C ASP A 115 10.24 -27.94 -5.88
N CYS A 116 10.88 -26.92 -5.27
CA CYS A 116 12.25 -27.03 -4.76
C CYS A 116 12.37 -28.04 -3.61
N ASP A 117 11.44 -28.02 -2.64
CA ASP A 117 11.45 -28.97 -1.53
C ASP A 117 11.33 -30.41 -2.04
N ARG A 118 10.39 -30.65 -2.96
CA ARG A 118 10.21 -31.94 -3.62
C ARG A 118 11.46 -32.37 -4.39
N LEU A 119 12.07 -31.45 -5.15
CA LEU A 119 13.30 -31.74 -5.88
C LEU A 119 14.42 -32.19 -4.93
N ILE A 120 14.57 -31.55 -3.78
CA ILE A 120 15.57 -31.93 -2.78
C ILE A 120 15.32 -33.36 -2.28
N ASP A 121 14.07 -33.72 -2.00
CA ASP A 121 13.71 -35.06 -1.52
C ASP A 121 13.89 -36.14 -2.61
N ASP A 122 13.51 -35.82 -3.85
CA ASP A 122 13.71 -36.68 -5.01
C ASP A 122 15.21 -36.92 -5.25
N VAL A 123 16.04 -35.87 -5.16
CA VAL A 123 17.51 -35.95 -5.33
C VAL A 123 18.17 -36.78 -4.23
N LYS A 124 17.77 -36.60 -2.96
CA LYS A 124 18.29 -37.37 -1.83
C LYS A 124 18.09 -38.88 -2.00
N THR A 125 17.03 -39.28 -2.70
CA THR A 125 16.69 -40.69 -2.93
C THR A 125 17.24 -41.20 -4.26
N GLY A 126 17.15 -40.39 -5.31
CA GLY A 126 17.52 -40.76 -6.67
C GLY A 126 19.03 -40.88 -6.90
N ILE A 127 19.82 -39.97 -6.31
CA ILE A 127 21.28 -40.00 -6.46
C ILE A 127 21.87 -41.32 -5.92
N PRO A 128 21.64 -41.72 -4.64
CA PRO A 128 22.21 -42.97 -4.12
C PRO A 128 21.82 -44.18 -4.97
N ARG A 129 20.54 -44.29 -5.35
CA ARG A 129 20.04 -45.39 -6.19
C ARG A 129 20.73 -45.48 -7.55
N ALA A 130 21.01 -44.34 -8.20
CA ALA A 130 21.69 -44.33 -9.48
C ALA A 130 23.13 -44.86 -9.37
N PHE A 131 23.82 -44.52 -8.27
CA PHE A 131 25.19 -44.99 -8.01
C PHE A 131 25.27 -46.44 -7.54
N GLU A 132 24.19 -47.00 -6.97
CA GLU A 132 24.08 -48.43 -6.60
C GLU A 132 23.70 -49.32 -7.80
N ALA A 133 23.10 -48.74 -8.85
CA ALA A 133 22.57 -49.46 -10.00
C ALA A 133 23.57 -49.67 -11.15
N GLU A 134 24.77 -49.08 -11.09
CA GLU A 134 25.87 -49.38 -12.03
C GLU A 134 26.68 -50.57 -11.50
N PRO A 135 26.60 -51.78 -12.11
CA PRO A 135 27.61 -52.79 -11.90
C PRO A 135 28.88 -52.31 -12.62
N TYR A 136 29.93 -52.03 -11.84
CA TYR A 136 31.30 -51.91 -12.37
C TYR A 136 31.69 -53.14 -13.20
#